data_AF-A0A257XM90-F1
#
_entry.id   AF-A0A257XM90-F1
#
_cell.length_a   1.000
_cell.length_b   1.000
_cell.length_c   1.000
_cell.angle_alpha   90.00
_cell.angle_beta   90.00
_cell.angle_gamma   90.00
#
_symmetry.space_group_name_H-M   'P 1'
#
loop_
_entity.id
_entity.type
_entity.pdbx_description
1 polymer ?
#
loop_
_entity_poly.entity_id
_entity_poly.type
_entity_poly.pdbx_seq_one_letter_code
_entity_poly.pdbx_strand_id
1 'polypeptide(L)' 'MELTALTALSPLDGRYGSKTASLRDFFSEYALIKYRVIVEIEWLKALAAEASIAEVPAFSAEAI' A
#
# COMPACT_ATOMS: atom_id res chain seq x y z
N MET A 1 -22.79 13.20 10.08
CA MET A 1 -22.79 11.90 10.78
C MET A 1 -21.47 11.24 10.46
N GLU A 2 -20.78 10.68 11.45
CA GLU A 2 -19.51 9.98 11.25
C GLU A 2 -19.71 8.62 10.58
N LEU A 3 -18.67 8.13 9.90
CA LEU A 3 -18.66 6.79 9.31
C LEU A 3 -18.55 5.73 10.42
N THR A 4 -19.54 4.85 10.48
CA THR A 4 -19.62 3.69 11.40
C THR A 4 -20.17 2.50 10.64
N ALA A 5 -20.14 1.29 11.22
CA ALA A 5 -20.76 0.13 10.59
C ALA A 5 -22.27 0.28 10.35
N LEU A 6 -22.96 1.09 11.17
CA LEU A 6 -24.41 1.31 11.04
C LEU A 6 -24.75 2.41 10.02
N THR A 7 -23.84 3.37 9.83
CA THR A 7 -24.01 4.51 8.90
C THR A 7 -23.31 4.32 7.56
N ALA A 8 -22.55 3.23 7.39
CA ALA A 8 -21.90 2.88 6.13
C ALA A 8 -22.94 2.66 5.01
N LEU A 9 -22.70 3.28 3.85
CA LEU A 9 -23.60 3.19 2.70
C LEU A 9 -23.63 1.77 2.11
N SER A 10 -22.45 1.14 1.98
CA SER A 10 -22.33 -0.24 1.53
C SER A 10 -22.44 -1.21 2.70
N PRO A 11 -23.23 -2.28 2.60
CA PRO A 11 -23.28 -3.30 3.66
C PRO A 11 -21.97 -4.09 3.77
N LEU A 12 -21.08 -4.05 2.76
CA LEU A 12 -19.76 -4.69 2.83
C LEU A 12 -18.87 -4.08 3.90
N ASP A 13 -19.01 -2.77 4.16
CA ASP A 13 -18.28 -2.05 5.19
C ASP A 13 -19.06 -1.92 6.51
N GLY A 14 -20.38 -2.14 6.44
CA GLY A 14 -21.31 -2.14 7.57
C GLY A 14 -21.74 -3.53 8.03
N ARG A 15 -22.96 -3.95 7.68
CA ARG A 15 -23.62 -5.21 8.11
C ARG A 15 -22.72 -6.44 8.00
N TYR A 16 -21.90 -6.52 6.95
CA TYR A 16 -21.02 -7.65 6.66
C TYR A 16 -19.53 -7.31 6.87
N GLY A 17 -19.20 -6.17 7.47
CA GLY A 17 -17.82 -5.73 7.67
C GLY A 17 -16.94 -6.72 8.42
N SER A 18 -17.50 -7.50 9.35
CA SER A 18 -16.76 -8.57 10.05
C SER A 18 -16.46 -9.78 9.15
N LYS A 19 -17.25 -10.01 8.10
CA LYS A 19 -17.03 -11.09 7.11
C LYS A 19 -15.97 -10.71 6.07
N THR A 20 -15.76 -9.41 5.84
CA THR A 20 -14.83 -8.85 4.86
C THR A 20 -13.61 -8.20 5.50
N ALA A 21 -13.46 -8.29 6.83
CA ALA A 21 -12.42 -7.57 7.57
C ALA A 21 -11.01 -7.83 7.02
N SER A 22 -10.69 -9.08 6.66
CA SER A 22 -9.39 -9.46 6.09
C SER A 22 -9.12 -8.83 4.72
N LEU A 23 -10.14 -8.36 4.00
CA LEU A 23 -10.00 -7.72 2.69
C LEU A 23 -9.52 -6.26 2.80
N ARG A 24 -9.66 -5.64 3.97
CA ARG A 24 -9.29 -4.23 4.18
C ARG A 24 -7.80 -4.00 3.98
N ASP A 25 -6.95 -4.98 4.28
CA ASP A 25 -5.51 -4.89 4.09
C ASP A 25 -5.06 -5.02 2.62
N PHE A 26 -5.99 -5.26 1.71
CA PHE A 26 -5.72 -5.47 0.28
C PHE A 26 -6.50 -4.54 -0.65
N PHE A 27 -7.76 -4.20 -0.30
CA PHE A 27 -8.67 -3.49 -1.21
C PHE A 27 -9.20 -2.15 -0.67
N SER A 28 -8.75 -1.71 0.51
CA SER A 28 -9.04 -0.37 0.99
C SER A 28 -8.11 0.67 0.34
N GLU A 29 -8.43 1.95 0.50
CA GLU A 29 -7.51 3.03 0.12
C GLU A 29 -6.19 2.95 0.92
N TYR A 30 -6.23 2.54 2.19
CA TYR A 30 -5.02 2.24 2.95
C TYR A 30 -4.15 1.19 2.25
N ALA A 31 -4.75 0.09 1.80
CA ALA A 31 -4.02 -0.96 1.10
C ALA A 31 -3.45 -0.47 -0.23
N LEU A 32 -4.23 0.29 -1.00
CA LEU A 32 -3.76 0.91 -2.24
C LEU A 32 -2.51 1.79 -1.99
N ILE A 33 -2.55 2.65 -0.98
CA ILE A 33 -1.40 3.50 -0.63
C ILE A 33 -0.23 2.68 -0.11
N LYS A 34 -0.46 1.69 0.75
CA LYS A 34 0.57 0.75 1.24
C LYS A 34 1.32 0.09 0.08
N TYR A 35 0.59 -0.49 -0.87
CA TYR A 35 1.21 -1.17 -2.01
C TYR A 35 1.86 -0.20 -3.00
N ARG A 36 1.34 1.02 -3.17
CA ARG A 36 2.03 2.07 -3.93
C ARG A 36 3.39 2.40 -3.31
N VAL A 37 3.44 2.63 -1.99
CA VAL A 37 4.71 2.92 -1.29
C VAL A 37 5.71 1.78 -1.46
N ILE A 38 5.26 0.52 -1.33
CA ILE A 38 6.12 -0.66 -1.56
C ILE A 38 6.69 -0.63 -2.99
N VAL A 39 5.84 -0.44 -3.99
CA VAL A 39 6.27 -0.45 -5.39
C VAL A 39 7.22 0.72 -5.70
N GLU A 40 6.95 1.92 -5.21
CA GLU A 40 7.82 3.08 -5.42
C GLU A 40 9.21 2.87 -4.79
N ILE A 41 9.26 2.29 -3.58
CA ILE A 41 10.53 1.96 -2.91
C ILE A 41 11.29 0.88 -3.69
N GLU A 42 10.61 -0.21 -4.07
CA GLU A 42 11.26 -1.28 -4.84
C GLU A 42 11.68 -0.81 -6.24
N TRP A 43 10.92 0.11 -6.85
CA TRP A 43 11.30 0.75 -8.11
C TRP A 43 12.58 1.57 -7.96
N LEU A 44 12.67 2.41 -6.92
CA LEU A 44 13.89 3.18 -6.65
C LEU A 44 15.09 2.28 -6.35
N LYS A 45 14.90 1.20 -5.59
CA LYS A 45 15.94 0.19 -5.34
C LYS A 45 16.37 -0.50 -6.63
N ALA A 46 15.44 -0.80 -7.53
CA ALA A 46 15.74 -1.40 -8.82
C ALA A 46 16.55 -0.44 -9.72
N LEU A 47 16.19 0.85 -9.74
CA LEU A 47 16.98 1.87 -10.45
C LEU A 47 18.40 1.98 -9.89
N ALA A 48 18.56 1.99 -8.56
CA ALA A 48 19.87 2.05 -7.91
C ALA A 48 20.74 0.81 -8.16
N ALA A 49 20.12 -0.35 -8.39
CA ALA A 49 20.84 -1.60 -8.66
C ALA A 49 21.26 -1.76 -10.14
N GLU A 50 20.70 -0.95 -11.05
CA GLU A 50 20.99 -1.02 -12.48
C GLU A 50 22.27 -0.24 -12.81
N ALA A 51 23.35 -0.96 -13.13
CA ALA A 51 24.67 -0.37 -13.35
C ALA A 51 24.74 0.63 -14.52
N SER A 52 23.80 0.56 -15.48
CA SER A 52 23.73 1.50 -16.60
C SER A 52 23.10 2.86 -16.25
N ILE A 53 22.45 3.00 -15.09
CA ILE A 53 21.81 4.25 -14.64
C ILE A 53 22.75 4.96 -13.67
N ALA A 54 23.67 5.76 -14.19
CA ALA A 54 24.70 6.43 -13.40
C ALA A 54 24.13 7.52 -12.45
N GLU A 55 22.95 8.06 -12.73
CA GLU A 55 22.28 9.09 -11.93
C GLU A 55 21.77 8.57 -10.58
N VAL A 56 21.62 7.25 -10.44
CA VAL A 56 21.14 6.60 -9.21
C VAL A 56 22.16 5.54 -8.79
N PRO A 57 23.16 5.88 -7.96
CA PRO A 57 24.17 4.92 -7.52
C PRO A 57 23.58 3.86 -6.59
N ALA A 58 24.24 2.70 -6.53
CA ALA A 58 23.86 1.62 -5.62
C ALA A 58 23.79 2.09 -4.16
N PHE A 59 22.70 1.72 -3.49
CA PHE A 59 22.49 2.05 -2.08
C PHE A 59 23.40 1.22 -1.16
N SER A 60 23.79 1.82 -0.02
CA SER A 60 24.51 1.11 1.03
C SER A 60 23.57 0.15 1.78
N ALA A 61 24.15 -0.76 2.57
CA ALA A 61 23.37 -1.71 3.37
C ALA A 61 22.50 -1.02 4.42
N GLU A 62 22.86 0.17 4.89
CA GLU A 62 22.09 0.96 5.85
C GLU A 62 20.90 1.69 5.21
N ALA A 63 20.95 1.95 3.90
CA ALA A 63 19.91 2.62 3.15
C ALA A 63 18.86 1.66 2.55
N ILE A 64 19.13 0.35 2.58
CA ILE A 64 18.25 -0.74 2.14
C ILE A 64 17.51 -1.32 3.34
#